data_AF-A0A4S4HAB2-F1
#
_entry.id   AF-A0A4S4HAB2-F1
#
_cell.length_a   1.000
_cell.length_b   1.000
_cell.length_c   1.000
_cell.angle_alpha   90.00
_cell.angle_beta   90.00
_cell.angle_gamma   90.00
#
_symmetry.space_group_name_H-M   'P 1'
#
loop_
_entity.id
_entity.type
_entity.pdbx_description
1 polymer ?
#
loop_
_entity_poly.entity_id
_entity_poly.type
_entity_poly.pdbx_seq_one_letter_code
_entity_poly.pdbx_strand_id
1 'polypeptide(L)'
;MEVKNCNITDAPTLQNHYQIGDWVYERGTTGILSPAMYIVSMLKDTLYLEIDPEQGDPFEVDLEDIEPIPLTKEWLQEQDIYGKRIVNDQYGTIDTVPGVIKKWDLNDWVDIHKYKDRFIAKFHRTDDEYLHVVYLRYVHELQHFYRMFGIDKEVKP
;
A
#
# COMPACT_ATOMS: atom_id res chain seq x y z
N MET A 1 -24.42 19.37 41.73
CA MET A 1 -24.41 18.13 40.93
C MET A 1 -23.56 18.43 39.71
N GLU A 2 -22.27 18.13 39.77
CA GLU A 2 -21.33 18.40 38.69
C GLU A 2 -21.53 17.36 37.59
N VAL A 3 -21.88 17.84 36.40
CA VAL A 3 -21.91 17.01 35.20
C VAL A 3 -20.47 16.95 34.68
N LYS A 4 -19.81 15.82 34.91
CA LYS A 4 -18.53 15.52 34.26
C LYS A 4 -18.80 15.37 32.76
N ASN A 5 -18.43 16.38 31.99
CA ASN A 5 -18.24 16.23 30.54
C ASN A 5 -17.04 15.32 30.32
N CYS A 6 -17.31 14.02 30.15
CA CYS A 6 -16.37 13.09 29.54
C CYS A 6 -16.36 13.35 28.02
N ASN A 7 -15.77 14.47 27.61
CA ASN A 7 -15.43 14.65 26.20
C ASN A 7 -14.27 13.70 25.89
N ILE A 8 -14.66 12.54 25.36
CA ILE A 8 -14.07 11.83 24.23
C ILE A 8 -12.55 12.01 24.15
N THR A 9 -11.86 11.00 24.63
CA THR A 9 -10.45 10.69 24.36
C THR A 9 -10.08 10.99 22.91
N ASP A 10 -9.12 11.90 22.72
CA ASP A 10 -8.28 12.00 21.52
C ASP A 10 -7.44 10.71 21.39
N ALA A 11 -8.08 9.59 21.07
CA ALA A 11 -7.37 8.44 20.55
C ALA A 11 -7.05 8.78 19.08
N PRO A 12 -5.78 8.81 18.65
CA PRO A 12 -5.47 8.93 17.23
C PRO A 12 -6.13 7.74 16.54
N THR A 13 -7.11 8.00 15.69
CA THR A 13 -7.76 6.99 14.86
C THR A 13 -6.78 6.49 13.80
N LEU A 14 -5.88 5.59 14.21
CA LEU A 14 -4.99 4.79 13.33
C LEU A 14 -5.76 3.67 12.61
N GLN A 15 -7.03 3.44 12.99
CA GLN A 15 -7.81 2.24 12.68
C GLN A 15 -8.06 1.97 11.19
N ASN A 16 -7.79 2.94 10.29
CA ASN A 16 -8.04 2.80 8.85
C ASN A 16 -6.78 2.81 7.97
N HIS A 17 -5.56 2.85 8.53
CA HIS A 17 -4.34 2.94 7.73
C HIS A 17 -3.85 1.58 7.23
N TYR A 18 -4.00 0.54 8.04
CA TYR A 18 -3.47 -0.80 7.77
C TYR A 18 -4.58 -1.84 7.58
N GLN A 19 -4.29 -2.86 6.80
CA GLN A 19 -5.13 -4.00 6.49
C GLN A 19 -4.30 -5.28 6.51
N ILE A 20 -4.97 -6.43 6.67
CA ILE A 20 -4.34 -7.73 6.50
C ILE A 20 -3.71 -7.82 5.10
N GLY A 21 -2.46 -8.29 5.06
CA GLY A 21 -1.62 -8.39 3.86
C GLY A 21 -0.74 -7.16 3.60
N ASP A 22 -0.84 -6.09 4.38
CA ASP A 22 0.04 -4.93 4.22
C ASP A 22 1.44 -5.18 4.77
N TRP A 23 2.44 -4.65 4.06
CA TRP A 23 3.82 -4.65 4.51
C TRP A 23 4.13 -3.45 5.41
N VAL A 24 4.77 -3.74 6.54
CA VAL A 24 5.13 -2.76 7.57
C VAL A 24 6.52 -3.07 8.14
N TYR A 25 7.10 -2.08 8.84
CA TYR A 25 8.21 -2.29 9.76
C TYR A 25 7.70 -2.25 11.20
N GLU A 26 8.34 -3.03 12.07
CA GLU A 26 8.28 -2.82 13.52
C GLU A 26 9.47 -1.93 13.91
N ARG A 27 9.17 -0.90 14.70
CA ARG A 27 10.18 -0.12 15.42
C ARG A 27 10.63 -0.94 16.62
N GLY A 28 11.75 -1.63 16.47
CA GLY A 28 12.36 -2.34 17.59
C GLY A 28 12.66 -1.40 18.76
N THR A 29 12.72 -1.95 19.98
CA THR A 29 12.99 -1.22 21.23
C THR A 29 14.31 -0.43 21.24
N THR A 30 15.23 -0.73 20.33
CA THR A 30 16.52 -0.03 20.16
C THR A 30 16.51 1.08 19.11
N GLY A 31 15.37 1.30 18.43
CA GLY A 31 15.24 2.23 17.30
C GLY A 31 15.76 1.68 15.97
N ILE A 32 16.16 0.40 15.92
CA ILE A 32 16.50 -0.31 14.68
C ILE A 32 15.21 -0.90 14.11
N LEU A 33 14.94 -0.62 12.83
CA LEU A 33 13.79 -1.21 12.13
C LEU A 33 14.00 -2.71 11.92
N SER A 34 12.94 -3.48 12.15
CA SER A 34 12.87 -4.89 11.80
C SER A 34 13.02 -5.09 10.28
N PRO A 35 13.24 -6.34 9.82
CA PRO A 35 12.86 -6.71 8.46
C PRO A 35 11.39 -6.36 8.18
N ALA A 36 11.05 -6.16 6.91
CA ALA A 36 9.66 -5.94 6.53
C ALA A 36 8.83 -7.19 6.84
N MET A 37 7.65 -6.97 7.40
CA MET A 37 6.70 -8.02 7.77
C MET A 37 5.33 -7.70 7.21
N TYR A 38 4.53 -8.72 6.92
CA TYR A 38 3.15 -8.55 6.50
C TYR A 38 2.18 -8.81 7.64
N ILE A 39 1.10 -8.02 7.69
CA ILE A 39 0.05 -8.16 8.71
C ILE A 39 -0.80 -9.40 8.39
N VAL A 40 -0.87 -10.36 9.31
CA VAL A 40 -1.71 -11.56 9.16
C VAL A 40 -2.99 -11.52 9.98
N SER A 41 -3.01 -10.75 11.07
CA SER A 41 -4.20 -10.53 11.87
C SER A 41 -4.12 -9.20 12.61
N MET A 42 -5.27 -8.66 12.99
CA MET A 42 -5.40 -7.38 13.69
C MET A 42 -6.42 -7.53 14.81
N LEU A 43 -6.03 -7.24 16.05
CA LEU A 43 -6.91 -7.27 17.20
C LEU A 43 -6.82 -5.95 17.96
N LYS A 44 -7.82 -5.08 17.76
CA LYS A 44 -7.92 -3.76 18.41
C LYS A 44 -6.67 -2.89 18.15
N ASP A 45 -5.73 -2.90 19.08
CA ASP A 45 -4.51 -2.08 19.06
C ASP A 45 -3.24 -2.93 18.84
N THR A 46 -3.40 -4.21 18.53
CA THR A 46 -2.31 -5.18 18.36
C THR A 46 -2.37 -5.79 16.96
N LEU A 47 -1.22 -5.85 16.29
CA LEU A 47 -1.03 -6.50 15.00
C LEU A 47 -0.27 -7.81 15.19
N TYR A 48 -0.61 -8.80 14.38
CA TYR A 48 0.13 -10.05 14.26
C TYR A 48 0.87 -10.04 12.92
N LEU A 49 2.19 -10.17 12.97
CA LEU A 49 3.09 -9.97 11.83
C LEU A 49 3.84 -11.24 11.46
N GLU A 50 4.05 -11.47 10.17
CA GLU A 50 4.87 -12.57 9.66
C GLU A 50 5.95 -12.08 8.68
N ILE A 51 7.11 -12.75 8.68
CA ILE A 51 8.16 -12.58 7.66
C ILE A 51 8.04 -13.72 6.64
N ASP A 52 7.93 -14.95 7.15
CA ASP A 52 7.82 -16.19 6.40
C ASP A 52 6.75 -17.07 7.07
N PRO A 53 5.75 -17.60 6.34
CA PRO A 53 4.73 -18.47 6.91
C PRO A 53 5.30 -19.77 7.52
N GLU A 54 6.54 -20.16 7.18
CA GLU A 54 7.20 -21.34 7.76
C GLU A 54 7.88 -21.06 9.12
N GLN A 55 7.95 -19.79 9.56
CA GLN A 55 8.71 -19.40 10.75
C GLN A 55 8.05 -19.79 12.09
N GLY A 56 6.80 -20.26 12.06
CA GLY A 56 6.02 -20.60 13.25
C GLY A 56 5.01 -19.53 13.61
N ASP A 57 4.90 -19.20 14.90
CA ASP A 57 3.88 -18.27 15.39
C ASP A 57 4.15 -16.81 14.93
N PRO A 58 3.11 -16.04 14.57
CA PRO A 58 3.25 -14.62 14.23
C PRO A 58 3.80 -13.79 15.40
N PHE A 59 4.52 -12.72 15.08
CA PHE A 59 4.95 -11.73 16.06
C PHE A 59 3.76 -10.87 16.50
N GLU A 60 3.54 -10.78 17.81
CA GLU A 60 2.54 -9.88 18.39
C GLU A 60 3.18 -8.52 18.66
N VAL A 61 2.69 -7.48 17.99
CA VAL A 61 3.27 -6.13 18.00
C VAL A 61 2.19 -5.08 18.23
N ASP A 62 2.46 -4.11 19.11
CA ASP A 62 1.54 -3.01 19.35
C ASP A 62 1.51 -2.06 18.15
N LEU A 63 0.33 -1.57 17.79
CA LEU A 63 0.11 -0.70 16.63
C LEU A 63 0.94 0.59 16.70
N GLU A 64 1.28 1.06 17.89
CA GLU A 64 2.10 2.26 18.10
C GLU A 64 3.58 2.06 17.71
N ASP A 65 4.04 0.82 17.69
CA ASP A 65 5.40 0.44 17.31
C ASP A 65 5.52 0.14 15.81
N ILE A 66 4.44 0.32 15.04
CA ILE A 66 4.42 0.04 13.61
C ILE A 66 4.79 1.27 12.79
N GLU A 67 5.75 1.10 11.89
CA GLU A 67 6.12 2.11 10.91
C GLU A 67 5.73 1.69 9.48
N PRO A 68 5.13 2.61 8.70
CA PRO A 68 4.83 2.33 7.31
C PRO A 68 6.11 2.34 6.47
N ILE A 69 6.22 1.41 5.53
CA ILE A 69 7.36 1.37 4.60
C ILE A 69 7.25 2.55 3.61
N PRO A 70 8.22 3.48 3.59
CA PRO A 70 8.18 4.62 2.67
C PRO A 70 8.27 4.17 1.22
N LEU A 71 7.40 4.71 0.37
CA LEU A 71 7.49 4.52 -1.07
C LEU A 71 8.58 5.45 -1.61
N THR A 72 9.62 4.87 -2.20
CA THR A 72 10.74 5.63 -2.82
C THR A 72 10.78 5.41 -4.32
N LYS A 73 11.50 6.28 -5.02
CA LYS A 73 11.65 6.12 -6.48
C LYS A 73 12.48 4.88 -6.78
N GLU A 74 13.53 4.68 -6.01
CA GLU A 74 14.46 3.57 -6.09
C GLU A 74 13.71 2.24 -5.93
N TRP A 75 12.85 2.14 -4.92
CA TRP A 75 12.00 0.97 -4.72
C TRP A 75 11.04 0.74 -5.90
N LEU A 76 10.37 1.79 -6.42
CA LEU A 76 9.49 1.65 -7.59
C LEU A 76 10.25 1.21 -8.86
N GLN A 77 11.53 1.56 -8.97
CA GLN A 77 12.40 1.12 -10.05
C GLN A 77 12.82 -0.35 -9.87
N GLU A 78 13.12 -0.78 -8.64
CA GLU A 78 13.43 -2.17 -8.31
C GLU A 78 12.23 -3.11 -8.54
N GLN A 79 11.02 -2.64 -8.24
CA GLN A 79 9.77 -3.34 -8.55
C GLN A 79 9.39 -3.28 -10.04
N ASP A 80 10.21 -2.62 -10.87
CA ASP A 80 10.02 -2.50 -12.31
C ASP A 80 8.67 -1.90 -12.72
N ILE A 81 8.18 -0.89 -11.96
CA ILE A 81 6.90 -0.19 -12.18
C ILE A 81 7.03 1.33 -12.35
N TYR A 82 8.17 1.93 -11.98
CA TYR A 82 8.33 3.37 -12.08
C TYR A 82 8.29 3.88 -13.52
N GLY A 83 7.36 4.79 -13.82
CA GLY A 83 7.21 5.36 -15.16
C GLY A 83 6.85 4.30 -16.20
N LYS A 84 6.18 3.22 -15.76
CA LYS A 84 5.59 2.20 -16.61
C LYS A 84 4.07 2.22 -16.45
N ARG A 85 3.39 1.83 -17.50
CA ARG A 85 1.95 1.57 -17.49
C ARG A 85 1.72 0.07 -17.39
N ILE A 86 1.09 -0.33 -16.30
CA ILE A 86 0.63 -1.68 -16.01
C ILE A 86 -0.74 -1.84 -16.67
N VAL A 87 -0.90 -2.80 -17.58
CA VAL A 87 -2.17 -3.07 -18.27
C VAL A 87 -2.70 -4.41 -17.82
N ASN A 88 -3.94 -4.45 -17.33
CA ASN A 88 -4.66 -5.70 -17.12
C ASN A 88 -5.24 -6.12 -18.48
N ASP A 89 -4.78 -7.23 -19.04
CA ASP A 89 -5.38 -7.83 -20.22
C ASP A 89 -5.96 -9.22 -19.90
N GLN A 90 -6.64 -9.84 -20.87
CA GLN A 90 -7.27 -11.15 -20.72
C GLN A 90 -6.27 -12.31 -20.48
N TYR A 91 -4.96 -12.05 -20.56
CA TYR A 91 -3.86 -12.99 -20.36
C TYR A 91 -2.96 -12.64 -19.16
N GLY A 92 -3.23 -11.53 -18.46
CA GLY A 92 -2.52 -11.08 -17.26
C GLY A 92 -2.01 -9.65 -17.34
N THR A 93 -0.93 -9.37 -16.63
CA THR A 93 -0.38 -8.01 -16.45
C THR A 93 0.75 -7.73 -17.44
N ILE A 94 0.64 -6.66 -18.24
CA ILE A 94 1.69 -6.22 -19.20
C ILE A 94 2.25 -4.84 -18.81
N ASP A 95 3.57 -4.72 -18.72
CA ASP A 95 4.26 -3.45 -18.49
C ASP A 95 4.60 -2.74 -19.82
N THR A 96 4.23 -1.46 -19.95
CA THR A 96 4.46 -0.65 -21.16
C THR A 96 5.02 0.75 -20.82
N VAL A 97 5.51 1.50 -21.83
CA VAL A 97 6.07 2.86 -21.65
C VAL A 97 4.96 3.92 -21.80
N PRO A 98 4.78 4.85 -20.84
CA PRO A 98 3.83 5.96 -20.94
C PRO A 98 4.09 6.84 -22.17
N GLY A 99 3.02 7.24 -22.87
CA GLY A 99 3.10 8.21 -23.98
C GLY A 99 3.31 7.61 -25.38
N VAL A 100 3.50 6.29 -25.50
CA VAL A 100 3.41 5.60 -26.80
C VAL A 100 1.96 5.18 -27.00
N ILE A 101 1.15 6.03 -27.64
CA ILE A 101 -0.24 5.71 -28.01
C ILE A 101 -0.21 4.47 -28.91
N LYS A 102 -0.60 3.34 -28.34
CA LYS A 102 -0.92 2.10 -29.05
C LYS A 102 -2.33 1.68 -28.62
N LYS A 103 -2.88 0.68 -29.31
CA LYS A 103 -4.19 0.03 -29.16
C LYS A 103 -4.67 -0.27 -27.71
N TRP A 104 -3.82 -0.05 -26.70
CA TRP A 104 -3.97 -0.36 -25.27
C TRP A 104 -4.60 0.76 -24.43
N ASP A 105 -4.84 1.96 -24.99
CA ASP A 105 -5.72 2.97 -24.35
C ASP A 105 -7.19 2.49 -24.27
N LEU A 106 -7.49 1.28 -24.78
CA LEU A 106 -8.78 0.59 -24.71
C LEU A 106 -8.83 -0.52 -23.64
N ASN A 107 -7.81 -0.65 -22.80
CA ASN A 107 -7.75 -1.62 -21.70
C ASN A 107 -7.62 -0.91 -20.35
N ASP A 108 -7.93 -1.62 -19.26
CA ASP A 108 -7.70 -1.12 -17.90
C ASP A 108 -6.20 -0.98 -17.64
N TRP A 109 -5.78 0.17 -17.12
CA TRP A 109 -4.37 0.44 -16.87
C TRP A 109 -4.08 1.26 -15.63
N VAL A 110 -2.87 1.07 -15.10
CA VAL A 110 -2.26 1.87 -14.03
C VAL A 110 -0.97 2.51 -14.46
N ASP A 111 -0.78 3.76 -14.05
CA ASP A 111 0.49 4.48 -14.18
C ASP A 111 0.87 5.07 -12.82
N ILE A 112 2.12 4.85 -12.42
CA ILE A 112 2.70 5.41 -11.18
C ILE A 112 3.88 6.31 -11.55
N HIS A 113 3.78 7.58 -11.17
CA HIS A 113 4.86 8.54 -11.36
C HIS A 113 4.93 9.54 -10.22
N LYS A 114 6.08 10.20 -10.12
CA LYS A 114 6.31 11.26 -9.15
C LYS A 114 5.62 12.55 -9.61
N TYR A 115 4.92 13.20 -8.70
CA TYR A 115 4.39 14.54 -8.85
C TYR A 115 4.78 15.37 -7.64
N LYS A 116 5.63 16.37 -7.86
CA LYS A 116 6.24 17.17 -6.79
C LYS A 116 6.97 16.26 -5.79
N ASP A 117 6.57 16.30 -4.52
CA ASP A 117 7.13 15.57 -3.38
C ASP A 117 6.44 14.21 -3.12
N ARG A 118 5.44 13.83 -3.92
CA ARG A 118 4.65 12.60 -3.73
C ARG A 118 4.63 11.72 -4.96
N PHE A 119 4.25 10.47 -4.79
CA PHE A 119 3.88 9.61 -5.91
C PHE A 119 2.38 9.73 -6.15
N ILE A 120 1.99 9.50 -7.39
CA ILE A 120 0.58 9.41 -7.77
C ILE A 120 0.41 8.13 -8.54
N ALA A 121 -0.60 7.35 -8.16
CA ALA A 121 -1.11 6.28 -9.00
C ALA A 121 -2.37 6.74 -9.71
N LYS A 122 -2.41 6.50 -11.02
CA LYS A 122 -3.55 6.77 -11.89
C LYS A 122 -4.10 5.44 -12.36
N PHE A 123 -5.40 5.24 -12.22
CA PHE A 123 -6.09 4.09 -12.80
C PHE A 123 -7.13 4.57 -13.81
N HIS A 124 -7.12 3.94 -14.98
CA HIS A 124 -8.15 4.08 -15.98
C HIS A 124 -8.81 2.74 -16.19
N ARG A 125 -10.14 2.76 -16.22
CA ARG A 125 -10.96 1.62 -16.62
C ARG A 125 -11.57 1.87 -17.97
N THR A 126 -11.65 0.83 -18.79
CA THR A 126 -12.18 0.91 -20.15
C THR A 126 -13.66 1.32 -20.17
N ASP A 127 -14.42 0.90 -19.15
CA ASP A 127 -15.85 1.19 -18.98
C ASP A 127 -16.12 2.37 -18.04
N ASP A 128 -15.08 3.09 -17.59
CA ASP A 128 -15.19 4.22 -16.69
C ASP A 128 -14.79 5.52 -17.40
N GLU A 129 -15.70 6.50 -17.39
CA GLU A 129 -15.46 7.83 -17.95
C GLU A 129 -14.46 8.63 -17.10
N TYR A 130 -14.19 8.19 -15.87
CA TYR A 130 -13.32 8.89 -14.92
C TYR A 130 -11.94 8.25 -14.81
N LEU A 131 -10.94 9.12 -14.73
CA LEU A 131 -9.58 8.76 -14.33
C LEU A 131 -9.48 8.82 -12.81
N HIS A 132 -9.18 7.70 -12.16
CA HIS A 132 -8.96 7.63 -10.72
C HIS A 132 -7.53 8.03 -10.40
N VAL A 133 -7.35 8.90 -9.41
CA VAL A 133 -6.05 9.45 -9.04
C VAL A 133 -5.88 9.40 -7.53
N VAL A 134 -4.86 8.66 -7.07
CA VAL A 134 -4.57 8.48 -5.64
C VAL A 134 -3.14 8.91 -5.35
N TYR A 135 -2.95 9.67 -4.27
CA TYR A 135 -1.62 10.04 -3.78
C TYR A 135 -1.03 8.90 -2.97
N LEU A 136 0.23 8.59 -3.25
CA LEU A 136 0.98 7.54 -2.59
C LEU A 136 2.23 8.11 -1.93
N ARG A 137 2.46 7.65 -0.71
CA ARG A 137 3.60 7.92 0.16
C ARG A 137 4.19 6.65 0.76
N TYR A 138 3.39 5.61 0.94
CA TYR A 138 3.80 4.35 1.57
C TYR A 138 3.45 3.13 0.72
N VAL A 139 4.17 2.02 0.94
CA VAL A 139 3.96 0.76 0.21
C VAL A 139 2.54 0.20 0.41
N HIS A 140 2.00 0.23 1.62
CA HIS A 140 0.65 -0.27 1.87
C HIS A 140 -0.43 0.52 1.11
N GLU A 141 -0.26 1.83 0.89
CA GLU A 141 -1.20 2.62 0.08
C GLU A 141 -1.22 2.13 -1.37
N LEU A 142 -0.07 1.70 -1.90
CA LEU A 142 0.01 1.07 -3.22
C LEU A 142 -0.65 -0.32 -3.22
N GLN A 143 -0.47 -1.12 -2.16
CA GLN A 143 -1.14 -2.41 -2.02
C GLN A 143 -2.66 -2.25 -1.99
N HIS A 144 -3.16 -1.26 -1.23
CA HIS A 144 -4.58 -0.92 -1.16
C HIS A 144 -5.10 -0.51 -2.52
N PHE A 145 -4.35 0.33 -3.24
CA PHE A 145 -4.69 0.76 -4.59
C PHE A 145 -4.79 -0.42 -5.56
N TYR A 146 -3.83 -1.35 -5.54
CA TYR A 146 -3.90 -2.56 -6.36
C TYR A 146 -5.10 -3.45 -6.03
N ARG A 147 -5.40 -3.67 -4.75
CA ARG A 147 -6.59 -4.43 -4.32
C ARG A 147 -7.89 -3.75 -4.74
N MET A 148 -7.98 -2.43 -4.58
CA MET A 148 -9.17 -1.64 -4.95
C MET A 148 -9.52 -1.77 -6.43
N PHE A 149 -8.50 -1.81 -7.31
CA PHE A 149 -8.67 -1.86 -8.76
C PHE A 149 -8.46 -3.25 -9.37
N GLY A 150 -8.26 -4.29 -8.55
CA GLY A 150 -8.10 -5.67 -9.01
C GLY A 150 -6.86 -5.88 -9.88
N ILE A 151 -5.75 -5.24 -9.52
CA ILE A 151 -4.48 -5.36 -10.24
C ILE A 151 -3.72 -6.56 -9.70
N ASP A 152 -3.56 -7.57 -10.53
CA ASP A 152 -2.86 -8.81 -10.19
C ASP A 152 -1.35 -8.63 -10.37
N LYS A 153 -0.77 -7.81 -9.49
CA LYS A 153 0.68 -7.60 -9.37
C LYS A 153 1.06 -7.59 -7.90
N GLU A 154 1.94 -8.50 -7.54
CA GLU A 154 2.46 -8.60 -6.18
C GLU A 154 3.33 -7.37 -5.85
N VAL A 155 3.20 -6.87 -4.62
CA VAL A 155 4.02 -5.78 -4.08
C VAL A 155 4.90 -6.38 -2.99
N LYS A 156 6.21 -6.35 -3.20
CA LYS A 156 7.21 -6.86 -2.25
C LYS A 156 7.98 -5.72 -1.62
N PRO A 157 8.26 -5.77 -0.31
CA PRO A 157 8.99 -4.72 0.39
C PRO A 157 10.44 -4.59 -0.10
#